data_AF-A0A645FLZ4-F1
#
_entry.id   AF-A0A645FLZ4-F1
#
_cell.length_a   1.000
_cell.length_b   1.000
_cell.length_c   1.000
_cell.angle_alpha   90.00
_cell.angle_beta   90.00
_cell.angle_gamma   90.00
#
_symmetry.space_group_name_H-M   'P 1'
#
loop_
_entity.id
_entity.type
_entity.pdbx_description
1 polymer ?
#
loop_
_entity_poly.entity_id
_entity_poly.type
_entity_poly.pdbx_seq_one_letter_code
_entity_poly.pdbx_strand_id
1 'polypeptide(L)'
;MWDGIACWPYLSSTYKVLKNHGVNMVTSTYPDSWTLVYDAGDLDGMARAYSSNYVNRNLDFGVDNIVGLANEFKLDGIIYHSNRSCKFMDFRQFEVARRVQARTGLPYVMFDGDQTDPRAFSLAQYETRIQAFVEMLEERKRSV
;
A
#
# COMPACT_ATOMS: atom_id res chain seq x y z
N MET A 1 -4.52 -3.78 3.38
CA MET A 1 -3.11 -3.34 3.45
C MET A 1 -3.02 -1.84 3.24
N TRP A 2 -1.91 -1.21 3.64
CA TRP A 2 -1.56 0.16 3.28
C TRP A 2 -0.35 0.13 2.35
N ASP A 3 -0.46 0.76 1.18
CA ASP A 3 0.64 0.91 0.23
C ASP A 3 1.16 2.36 0.25
N GLY A 4 2.48 2.51 0.48
CA GLY A 4 3.16 3.80 0.65
C GLY A 4 3.68 4.04 2.08
N ILE A 5 4.62 4.97 2.25
CA ILE A 5 5.21 5.31 3.56
C ILE A 5 4.19 6.10 4.38
N ALA A 6 4.19 6.00 5.70
CA ALA A 6 3.25 6.75 6.55
C ALA A 6 3.47 8.28 6.45
N CYS A 7 2.40 9.06 6.65
CA CYS A 7 2.48 10.51 6.86
C CYS A 7 3.01 10.78 8.27
N TRP A 8 4.32 10.87 8.45
CA TRP A 8 4.95 10.95 9.77
C TRP A 8 4.41 12.07 10.68
N PRO A 9 4.18 13.31 10.19
CA PRO A 9 3.59 14.38 11.02
C PRO A 9 2.19 14.05 11.55
N TYR A 10 1.50 13.09 10.93
CA TYR A 10 0.11 12.71 11.23
C TYR A 10 -0.04 11.22 11.51
N LEU A 11 1.04 10.54 11.95
CA LEU A 11 1.02 9.11 12.23
C LEU A 11 -0.06 8.75 13.27
N SER A 12 -0.17 9.54 14.33
CA SER A 12 -1.21 9.35 15.36
C SER A 12 -2.61 9.52 14.80
N SER A 13 -2.83 10.55 13.98
CA SER A 13 -4.15 10.86 13.41
C SER A 13 -4.60 9.78 12.44
N THR A 14 -3.74 9.40 11.49
CA THR A 14 -4.02 8.35 10.51
C THR A 14 -4.30 7.00 11.17
N TYR A 15 -3.51 6.63 12.19
CA TYR A 15 -3.76 5.43 13.01
C TYR A 15 -5.11 5.47 13.75
N LYS A 16 -5.42 6.57 14.43
CA LYS A 16 -6.66 6.69 15.23
C LYS A 16 -7.91 6.55 14.38
N VAL A 17 -7.93 7.15 13.19
CA VAL A 17 -9.05 7.03 12.25
C VAL A 17 -9.26 5.57 11.84
N LEU A 18 -8.20 4.86 11.44
CA LEU A 18 -8.31 3.43 11.11
C LEU A 18 -8.80 2.60 12.30
N LYS A 19 -8.22 2.85 13.49
CA LYS A 19 -8.60 2.17 14.73
C LYS A 19 -10.09 2.38 15.06
N ASN A 20 -10.59 3.60 14.92
CA ASN A 20 -11.98 3.93 15.23
C ASN A 20 -12.97 3.22 14.29
N HIS A 21 -12.56 2.90 13.07
CA HIS A 21 -13.33 2.07 12.14
C HIS A 21 -13.04 0.56 12.26
N GLY A 22 -12.24 0.13 13.24
CA GLY A 22 -11.87 -1.29 13.39
C GLY A 22 -10.97 -1.83 12.26
N VAL A 23 -10.31 -0.95 11.51
CA VAL A 23 -9.43 -1.31 10.39
C VAL A 23 -8.02 -1.58 10.91
N ASN A 24 -7.42 -2.71 10.48
CA ASN A 24 -6.04 -3.06 10.77
C ASN A 24 -5.24 -3.32 9.48
N MET A 25 -3.95 -2.96 9.50
CA MET A 25 -3.02 -3.24 8.40
C MET A 25 -2.32 -4.57 8.67
N VAL A 26 -2.72 -5.63 7.96
CA VAL A 26 -2.23 -7.00 8.23
C VAL A 26 -1.03 -7.42 7.38
N THR A 27 -0.70 -6.66 6.34
CA THR A 27 0.44 -6.91 5.45
C THR A 27 0.88 -5.62 4.75
N SER A 28 2.07 -5.63 4.15
CA SER A 28 2.64 -4.54 3.35
C SER A 28 3.74 -5.07 2.43
N THR A 29 4.22 -4.24 1.50
CA THR A 29 5.35 -4.55 0.60
C THR A 29 6.72 -4.39 1.28
N TYR A 30 6.74 -3.91 2.53
CA TYR A 30 7.96 -3.60 3.27
C TYR A 30 8.77 -4.81 3.75
N PRO A 31 8.18 -5.91 4.26
CA PRO A 31 8.95 -7.09 4.68
C PRO A 31 9.90 -7.60 3.60
N ASP A 32 9.43 -7.68 2.35
CA ASP A 32 10.25 -8.12 1.21
C ASP A 32 11.31 -7.10 0.81
N SER A 33 11.11 -5.81 1.13
CA SER A 33 12.04 -4.74 0.74
C SER A 33 13.41 -4.85 1.41
N TRP A 34 13.49 -5.51 2.56
CA TRP A 34 14.74 -5.75 3.29
C TRP A 34 15.09 -7.22 3.46
N THR A 35 14.30 -8.14 2.90
CA THR A 35 14.61 -9.57 2.88
C THR A 35 15.57 -9.86 1.73
N LEU A 36 16.83 -9.48 1.92
CA LEU A 36 17.91 -9.69 0.95
C LEU A 36 18.68 -10.96 1.33
N VAL A 37 18.52 -12.02 0.54
CA VAL A 37 19.14 -13.33 0.80
C VAL A 37 20.22 -13.60 -0.24
N TYR A 38 21.47 -13.77 0.23
CA TYR A 38 22.63 -14.17 -0.56
C TYR A 38 23.71 -14.75 0.36
N ASP A 39 24.62 -15.55 -0.19
CA ASP A 39 25.69 -16.19 0.58
C ASP A 39 26.88 -15.25 0.82
N ALA A 40 27.55 -15.41 1.97
CA ALA A 40 28.75 -14.65 2.29
C ALA A 40 29.86 -14.95 1.26
N GLY A 41 30.36 -13.90 0.60
CA GLY A 41 31.35 -14.01 -0.47
C GLY A 41 30.76 -14.15 -1.88
N ASP A 42 29.44 -14.36 -2.04
CA ASP A 42 28.77 -14.34 -3.34
C ASP A 42 28.38 -12.91 -3.75
N LEU A 43 29.32 -12.21 -4.42
CA LEU A 43 29.09 -10.85 -4.91
C LEU A 43 28.00 -10.78 -5.99
N ASP A 44 27.88 -11.82 -6.82
CA ASP A 44 26.84 -11.88 -7.85
C ASP A 44 25.46 -12.09 -7.22
N GLY A 45 25.38 -12.93 -6.18
CA GLY A 45 24.18 -13.12 -5.37
C GLY A 45 23.75 -11.86 -4.66
N MET A 46 24.70 -11.14 -4.07
CA MET A 46 24.45 -9.82 -3.49
C MET A 46 23.89 -8.86 -4.55
N ALA A 47 24.51 -8.75 -5.73
CA ALA A 47 24.03 -7.89 -6.80
C ALA A 47 22.60 -8.26 -7.27
N ARG A 48 22.29 -9.56 -7.39
CA ARG A 48 20.93 -10.04 -7.70
C ARG A 48 19.92 -9.68 -6.61
N ALA A 49 20.26 -9.90 -5.34
CA ALA A 49 19.37 -9.59 -4.22
C ALA A 49 19.03 -8.10 -4.18
N TYR A 50 20.04 -7.22 -4.22
CA TYR A 50 19.82 -5.76 -4.18
C TYR A 50 19.06 -5.23 -5.42
N SER A 51 19.26 -5.84 -6.60
CA SER A 51 18.52 -5.44 -7.81
C SER A 51 17.07 -5.94 -7.85
N SER A 52 16.72 -6.95 -7.04
CA SER A 52 15.39 -7.56 -7.00
C SER A 52 14.33 -6.77 -6.21
N ASN A 53 14.72 -5.66 -5.57
CA ASN A 53 13.80 -4.86 -4.77
C ASN A 53 12.57 -4.43 -5.60
N TYR A 54 11.38 -4.53 -5.01
CA TYR A 54 10.10 -4.17 -5.61
C TYR A 54 10.12 -2.79 -6.31
N VAL A 55 10.80 -1.81 -5.72
CA VAL A 55 10.87 -0.44 -6.26
C VAL A 55 11.71 -0.33 -7.54
N ASN A 56 12.53 -1.34 -7.85
CA ASN A 56 13.42 -1.38 -9.00
C ASN A 56 12.94 -2.33 -10.11
N ARG A 57 11.66 -2.75 -10.04
CA ARG A 57 11.07 -3.73 -10.97
C ARG A 57 9.91 -3.15 -11.75
N ASN A 58 9.53 -3.85 -12.81
CA ASN A 58 8.49 -3.43 -13.74
C ASN A 58 7.10 -3.37 -13.08
N LEU A 59 6.14 -2.83 -13.85
CA LEU A 59 4.78 -2.61 -13.38
C LEU A 59 4.08 -3.92 -13.01
N ASP A 60 4.23 -4.94 -13.86
CA ASP A 60 3.58 -6.24 -13.74
C ASP A 60 4.00 -6.96 -12.46
N PHE A 61 5.31 -6.96 -12.15
CA PHE A 61 5.82 -7.51 -10.89
C PHE A 61 5.16 -6.85 -9.69
N GLY A 62 4.97 -5.52 -9.72
CA GLY A 62 4.36 -4.85 -8.60
C GLY A 62 2.87 -5.15 -8.42
N VAL A 63 2.15 -5.33 -9.54
CA VAL A 63 0.75 -5.79 -9.51
C VAL A 63 0.69 -7.22 -8.98
N ASP A 64 1.52 -8.13 -9.49
CA ASP A 64 1.59 -9.52 -9.04
C ASP A 64 1.89 -9.62 -7.54
N ASN A 65 2.82 -8.81 -7.05
CA ASN A 65 3.17 -8.77 -5.64
C ASN A 65 1.98 -8.39 -4.76
N ILE A 66 1.30 -7.28 -5.09
CA ILE A 66 0.14 -6.81 -4.32
C ILE A 66 -1.02 -7.81 -4.41
N VAL A 67 -1.26 -8.43 -5.58
CA VAL A 67 -2.28 -9.48 -5.75
C VAL A 67 -1.94 -10.71 -4.91
N GLY A 68 -0.67 -11.11 -4.86
CA GLY A 68 -0.19 -12.21 -4.03
C GLY A 68 -0.48 -11.95 -2.55
N LEU A 69 -0.01 -10.81 -2.04
CA LEU A 69 -0.27 -10.38 -0.65
C LEU A 69 -1.76 -10.27 -0.34
N ALA A 70 -2.56 -9.77 -1.29
CA ALA A 70 -4.00 -9.66 -1.14
C ALA A 70 -4.68 -11.01 -0.90
N ASN A 71 -4.29 -12.03 -1.68
CA ASN A 71 -4.84 -13.37 -1.59
C ASN A 71 -4.31 -14.11 -0.35
N GLU A 72 -3.01 -14.04 -0.08
CA GLU A 72 -2.35 -14.73 1.04
C GLU A 72 -2.90 -14.27 2.38
N PHE A 73 -3.00 -12.95 2.57
CA PHE A 73 -3.47 -12.35 3.82
C PHE A 73 -4.99 -12.12 3.85
N LYS A 74 -5.72 -12.60 2.83
CA LYS A 74 -7.18 -12.50 2.72
C LYS A 74 -7.68 -11.08 2.98
N LEU A 75 -7.12 -10.11 2.26
CA LEU A 75 -7.43 -8.71 2.47
C LEU A 75 -8.90 -8.41 2.13
N ASP A 76 -9.54 -7.60 2.96
CA ASP A 76 -10.85 -7.01 2.65
C ASP A 76 -10.75 -5.87 1.62
N GLY A 77 -9.61 -5.18 1.59
CA GLY A 77 -9.32 -4.09 0.67
C GLY A 77 -7.94 -3.44 0.87
N ILE A 78 -7.68 -2.40 0.07
CA ILE A 78 -6.36 -1.77 -0.04
C ILE A 78 -6.47 -0.24 0.11
N ILE A 79 -5.58 0.35 0.90
CA ILE A 79 -5.45 1.80 1.05
C ILE A 79 -4.15 2.22 0.35
N TYR A 80 -4.24 3.16 -0.58
CA TYR A 80 -3.11 3.74 -1.30
C TYR A 80 -2.83 5.17 -0.80
N HIS A 81 -1.59 5.41 -0.38
CA HIS A 81 -1.10 6.76 -0.08
C HIS A 81 -0.51 7.37 -1.35
N SER A 82 -1.23 8.33 -1.95
CA SER A 82 -0.71 9.21 -3.01
C SER A 82 0.25 10.20 -2.36
N ASN A 83 1.54 9.87 -2.41
CA ASN A 83 2.58 10.48 -1.61
C ASN A 83 3.38 11.48 -2.43
N ARG A 84 3.04 12.77 -2.29
CA ARG A 84 3.50 13.87 -3.15
C ARG A 84 5.00 13.91 -3.47
N SER A 85 5.86 13.44 -2.56
CA SER A 85 7.31 13.36 -2.76
C SER A 85 7.79 12.12 -3.52
N CYS A 86 7.12 10.97 -3.38
CA CYS A 86 7.58 9.68 -3.90
C CYS A 86 7.09 9.43 -5.34
N LYS A 87 7.52 10.29 -6.27
CA LYS A 87 7.04 10.31 -7.67
C LYS A 87 7.02 8.95 -8.37
N PHE A 88 8.05 8.12 -8.13
CA PHE A 88 8.11 6.79 -8.74
C PHE A 88 6.92 5.91 -8.32
N MET A 89 6.53 5.97 -7.04
CA MET A 89 5.37 5.22 -6.54
C MET A 89 4.07 5.85 -7.03
N ASP A 90 3.94 7.16 -6.94
CA ASP A 90 2.71 7.87 -7.31
C ASP A 90 2.34 7.70 -8.78
N PHE A 91 3.32 7.85 -9.69
CA PHE A 91 3.04 7.80 -11.14
C PHE A 91 2.56 6.44 -11.63
N ARG A 92 2.88 5.36 -10.91
CA ARG A 92 2.37 4.01 -11.22
C ARG A 92 1.11 3.65 -10.46
N GLN A 93 0.79 4.34 -9.37
CA GLN A 93 -0.20 3.93 -8.38
C GLN A 93 -1.60 3.73 -8.97
N PHE A 94 -2.05 4.64 -9.84
CA PHE A 94 -3.36 4.53 -10.48
C PHE A 94 -3.52 3.25 -11.30
N GLU A 95 -2.52 2.92 -12.13
CA GLU A 95 -2.57 1.74 -12.98
C GLU A 95 -2.39 0.44 -12.17
N VAL A 96 -1.56 0.48 -11.12
CA VAL A 96 -1.44 -0.63 -10.17
C VAL A 96 -2.78 -0.90 -9.49
N ALA A 97 -3.41 0.11 -8.91
CA ALA A 97 -4.68 -0.02 -8.21
C ALA A 97 -5.78 -0.58 -9.13
N ARG A 98 -5.88 -0.05 -10.36
CA ARG A 98 -6.83 -0.53 -11.38
C ARG A 98 -6.62 -2.01 -11.73
N ARG A 99 -5.37 -2.44 -11.97
CA ARG A 99 -5.06 -3.83 -12.31
C ARG A 99 -5.25 -4.79 -11.13
N VAL A 100 -4.90 -4.36 -9.92
CA VAL A 100 -5.11 -5.15 -8.69
C VAL A 100 -6.60 -5.33 -8.42
N GLN A 101 -7.40 -4.26 -8.52
CA GLN A 101 -8.85 -4.35 -8.37
C GLN A 101 -9.46 -5.28 -9.42
N ALA A 102 -9.06 -5.16 -10.69
CA ALA A 102 -9.58 -6.02 -11.75
C ALA A 102 -9.29 -7.51 -11.51
N ARG A 103 -8.16 -7.85 -10.88
CA ARG A 103 -7.76 -9.24 -10.61
C ARG A 103 -8.30 -9.83 -9.32
N THR A 104 -8.55 -9.00 -8.31
CA THR A 104 -8.94 -9.45 -6.96
C THR A 104 -10.39 -9.13 -6.62
N GLY A 105 -11.01 -8.23 -7.39
CA GLY A 105 -12.27 -7.58 -7.08
C GLY A 105 -12.20 -6.68 -5.85
N LEU A 106 -11.06 -6.56 -5.14
CA LEU A 106 -10.95 -5.84 -3.87
C LEU A 106 -11.24 -4.35 -4.04
N PRO A 107 -12.12 -3.77 -3.21
CA PRO A 107 -12.24 -2.32 -3.15
C PRO A 107 -10.91 -1.72 -2.68
N TYR A 108 -10.65 -0.50 -3.15
CA TYR A 108 -9.52 0.28 -2.70
C TYR A 108 -9.92 1.73 -2.52
N VAL A 109 -9.12 2.45 -1.75
CA VAL A 109 -9.20 3.90 -1.63
C VAL A 109 -7.81 4.50 -1.77
N MET A 110 -7.75 5.71 -2.31
CA MET A 110 -6.53 6.50 -2.39
C MET A 110 -6.75 7.80 -1.63
N PHE A 111 -5.79 8.22 -0.82
CA PHE A 111 -5.79 9.52 -0.14
C PHE A 111 -4.48 10.27 -0.44
N ASP A 112 -4.54 11.60 -0.38
CA ASP A 112 -3.40 12.45 -0.70
C ASP A 112 -2.63 12.83 0.57
N GLY A 113 -1.30 12.81 0.49
CA GLY A 113 -0.42 13.14 1.61
C GLY A 113 1.03 13.33 1.18
N ASP A 114 1.88 13.51 2.19
CA ASP A 114 3.33 13.39 2.05
C ASP A 114 3.89 12.66 3.27
N GLN A 115 5.01 11.96 3.10
CA GLN A 115 5.65 11.31 4.25
C GLN A 115 6.14 12.32 5.30
N THR A 116 6.42 13.56 4.92
CA THR A 116 7.12 14.55 5.76
C THR A 116 6.55 15.96 5.69
N ASP A 117 6.02 16.41 4.56
CA ASP A 117 5.48 17.76 4.39
C ASP A 117 4.05 17.85 4.93
N PRO A 118 3.81 18.52 6.07
CA PRO A 118 2.49 18.57 6.66
C PRO A 118 1.47 19.33 5.80
N ARG A 119 1.92 20.19 4.88
CA ARG A 119 1.04 20.99 4.02
C ARG A 119 0.33 20.16 2.96
N ALA A 120 0.84 18.95 2.68
CA ALA A 120 0.33 18.06 1.66
C ALA A 120 -0.76 17.10 2.17
N PHE A 121 -1.07 17.11 3.48
CA PHE A 121 -2.06 16.21 4.08
C PHE A 121 -3.25 16.98 4.66
N SER A 122 -4.46 16.43 4.49
CA SER A 122 -5.70 16.93 5.10
C SER A 122 -6.40 15.82 5.87
N LEU A 123 -6.56 16.02 7.19
CA LEU A 123 -7.23 15.03 8.05
C LEU A 123 -8.69 14.81 7.64
N ALA A 124 -9.42 15.88 7.33
CA ALA A 124 -10.82 15.77 6.90
C ALA A 124 -10.99 14.99 5.59
N GLN A 125 -10.03 15.15 4.65
CA GLN A 125 -10.02 14.35 3.43
C GLN A 125 -9.80 12.87 3.75
N TYR A 126 -8.80 12.59 4.58
CA TYR A 126 -8.45 11.23 4.99
C TYR A 126 -9.63 10.54 5.70
N GLU A 127 -10.25 11.20 6.67
CA GLU A 127 -11.42 10.68 7.40
C GLU A 127 -12.59 10.34 6.45
N THR A 128 -12.96 11.26 5.57
CA THR A 128 -14.06 11.06 4.62
C THR A 128 -13.77 9.89 3.67
N ARG A 129 -12.52 9.78 3.17
CA ARG A 129 -12.11 8.70 2.27
C ARG A 129 -12.10 7.35 2.99
N ILE A 130 -11.58 7.28 4.22
CA ILE A 130 -11.58 6.04 5.00
C ILE A 130 -13.00 5.62 5.37
N GLN A 131 -13.88 6.55 5.74
CA GLN A 131 -15.28 6.24 6.01
C GLN A 131 -15.94 5.61 4.78
N ALA A 132 -15.86 6.27 3.61
CA ALA A 132 -16.43 5.75 2.37
C ALA A 132 -15.84 4.37 2.01
N PHE A 133 -14.54 4.17 2.24
CA PHE A 133 -13.89 2.89 2.02
C PHE A 133 -14.47 1.79 2.92
N VAL A 134 -14.67 2.07 4.21
CA VAL A 134 -15.25 1.11 5.18
C VAL A 134 -16.68 0.75 4.76
N GLU A 135 -17.49 1.72 4.35
CA GLU A 135 -18.84 1.46 3.83
C GLU A 135 -18.81 0.52 2.60
N MET A 136 -17.85 0.70 1.69
CA MET A 136 -17.64 -0.23 0.56
C MET A 136 -17.24 -1.64 1.02
N LEU A 137 -16.42 -1.76 2.07
CA LEU A 137 -16.04 -3.07 2.64
C LEU A 137 -17.24 -3.79 3.24
N GLU A 138 -18.07 -3.07 3.98
CA GLU A 138 -19.28 -3.61 4.62
C GLU A 138 -20.30 -4.09 3.58
N GLU A 139 -20.54 -3.29 2.53
CA GLU A 139 -21.50 -3.65 1.50
C GLU A 139 -21.07 -4.91 0.73
N ARG A 140 -19.77 -5.03 0.44
CA ARG A 140 -19.21 -6.26 -0.14
C ARG A 140 -19.42 -7.45 0.80
N LYS A 141 -19.16 -7.30 2.10
CA LYS A 141 -19.34 -8.38 3.09
C LYS A 141 -20.80 -8.83 3.19
N ARG A 142 -21.77 -7.97 2.89
CA ARG A 142 -23.20 -8.32 2.82
C ARG A 142 -23.60 -9.02 1.52
N SER A 143 -22.85 -8.75 0.43
CA SER A 143 -23.14 -9.23 -0.92
C SER A 143 -22.47 -10.57 -1.27
N VAL A 144 -21.60 -11.08 -0.39
CA VAL A 144 -20.86 -12.35 -0.53
C VAL A 144 -21.36 -13.33 0.51
#